data_AF-A0A7L1QJJ5-F1
#
_entry.id   AF-A0A7L1QJJ5-F1
#
_cell.length_a   1.000
_cell.length_b   1.000
_cell.length_c   1.000
_cell.angle_alpha   90.00
_cell.angle_beta   90.00
_cell.angle_gamma   90.00
#
_symmetry.space_group_name_H-M   'P 1'
#
loop_
_entity.id
_entity.type
_entity.pdbx_description
1 polymer ?
#
loop_
_entity_poly.entity_id
_entity_poly.type
_entity_poly.pdbx_seq_one_letter_code
_entity_poly.pdbx_strand_id
1 'polypeptide(L)' 'VTFLGVGITNSYVTPPKVKVCRDIKTLHDMQRLVGSLQWVCNIILIPPEVMDPLYDLLKGKHPWEP' A
#
# COMPACT_ATOMS: atom_id res chain seq x y z
N VAL A 1 -10.63 21.36 -1.88
CA VAL A 1 -11.47 20.31 -1.25
C VAL A 1 -10.60 19.11 -0.89
N THR A 2 -11.02 18.28 0.06
CA THR A 2 -10.30 17.03 0.38
C THR A 2 -11.19 15.85 0.04
N PHE A 3 -10.67 14.88 -0.71
CA PHE A 3 -11.39 13.66 -1.07
C PHE A 3 -10.44 12.47 -0.96
N LEU A 4 -10.84 11.42 -0.22
CA LEU A 4 -9.99 10.24 0.04
C LEU A 4 -8.60 10.58 0.62
N GLY A 5 -8.51 11.65 1.42
CA GLY A 5 -7.24 12.15 1.97
C GLY A 5 -6.38 12.96 0.98
N VAL A 6 -6.79 13.05 -0.28
CA VAL A 6 -6.14 13.84 -1.34
C VAL A 6 -6.59 15.29 -1.27
N GLY A 7 -5.63 16.22 -1.24
CA GLY A 7 -5.89 17.65 -1.33
C GLY A 7 -6.09 18.04 -2.79
N ILE A 8 -7.29 18.50 -3.14
CA ILE A 8 -7.64 18.90 -4.51
C ILE A 8 -7.84 20.41 -4.55
N THR A 9 -7.09 21.07 -5.43
CA THR A 9 -7.20 22.50 -5.74
C THR A 9 -7.52 22.68 -7.23
N ASN A 10 -7.79 23.90 -7.70
CA ASN A 10 -8.07 24.15 -9.11
C ASN A 10 -6.92 23.77 -10.05
N SER A 11 -5.68 23.75 -9.55
CA SER A 11 -4.48 23.57 -10.37
C SER A 11 -3.63 22.34 -10.00
N TYR A 12 -3.84 21.76 -8.81
CA TYR A 12 -3.03 20.64 -8.32
C TYR A 12 -3.85 19.62 -7.53
N VAL A 13 -3.43 18.36 -7.67
CA VAL A 13 -3.85 17.22 -6.85
C VAL A 13 -2.66 16.83 -5.97
N THR A 14 -2.80 17.01 -4.67
CA THR A 14 -1.76 16.70 -3.67
C THR A 14 -2.06 15.36 -3.00
N PRO A 15 -1.21 14.34 -3.23
CA PRO A 15 -1.34 13.04 -2.58
C PRO A 15 -1.26 13.17 -1.04
N PRO A 16 -2.05 12.44 -0.22
CA PRO A 16 -1.83 12.34 1.21
C PRO A 16 -0.43 11.84 1.51
N LYS A 17 0.05 12.21 2.71
CA LYS A 17 1.37 11.85 3.19
C LYS A 17 1.44 10.34 3.44
N VAL A 18 2.01 9.60 2.50
CA VAL A 18 2.32 8.18 2.65
C VAL A 18 3.56 8.03 3.52
N LYS A 19 3.48 7.17 4.53
CA LYS A 19 4.63 6.78 5.36
C LYS A 19 5.01 5.35 4.99
N VAL A 20 6.13 5.18 4.32
CA VAL A 20 6.70 3.86 4.03
C VAL A 20 7.55 3.43 5.23
N CYS A 21 7.10 2.41 5.95
CA CYS A 21 7.91 1.80 7.03
C CYS A 21 9.01 0.95 6.40
N ARG A 22 10.28 1.26 6.70
CA ARG A 22 11.44 0.53 6.16
C ARG A 22 11.97 -0.55 7.11
N ASP A 23 11.63 -0.47 8.39
CA ASP A 23 11.96 -1.48 9.40
C ASP A 23 10.77 -2.43 9.53
N ILE A 24 10.85 -3.57 8.85
CA ILE A 24 9.78 -4.57 8.79
C ILE A 24 10.18 -5.72 9.71
N LYS A 25 9.47 -5.88 10.84
CA LYS A 25 9.76 -6.92 11.83
C LYS A 25 8.61 -7.88 12.04
N THR A 26 7.40 -7.44 11.75
CA THR A 26 6.17 -8.19 11.97
C THR A 26 5.32 -8.28 10.72
N LEU A 27 4.40 -9.24 10.68
CA LEU A 27 3.37 -9.31 9.65
C LEU A 27 2.56 -8.00 9.58
N HIS A 28 2.30 -7.37 10.73
CA HIS A 28 1.59 -6.10 10.78
C HIS A 28 2.36 -4.97 10.06
N ASP A 29 3.68 -4.91 10.22
CA ASP A 29 4.52 -3.95 9.51
C ASP A 29 4.45 -4.18 8.00
N MET A 30 4.47 -5.45 7.58
CA MET A 30 4.33 -5.83 6.18
C MET A 30 2.96 -5.41 5.62
N GLN A 31 1.86 -5.68 6.34
CA GLN A 31 0.51 -5.24 5.96
C GLN A 31 0.43 -3.72 5.79
N ARG A 32 1.04 -2.96 6.70
CA ARG A 32 1.07 -1.49 6.63
C ARG A 32 1.89 -0.99 5.44
N LEU A 33 3.00 -1.66 5.11
CA LEU A 33 3.79 -1.36 3.93
C LEU A 33 2.99 -1.61 2.65
N VAL A 34 2.37 -2.79 2.52
CA VAL A 34 1.55 -3.14 1.35
C VAL A 34 0.41 -2.17 1.15
N GLY A 35 -0.33 -1.82 2.22
CA GLY A 35 -1.40 -0.82 2.12
C GLY A 35 -0.91 0.55 1.65
N SER A 36 0.27 0.97 2.13
CA SER A 36 0.90 2.24 1.73
C SER A 36 1.32 2.23 0.26
N LEU A 37 1.91 1.12 -0.21
CA LEU A 37 2.37 0.96 -1.58
C LEU A 37 1.22 0.82 -2.56
N GLN A 38 0.18 0.06 -2.23
CA GLN A 38 -1.00 -0.09 -3.09
C GLN A 38 -1.71 1.24 -3.30
N TRP A 39 -1.77 2.07 -2.26
CA TRP A 39 -2.28 3.42 -2.37
C TRP A 39 -1.44 4.27 -3.36
N VAL A 40 -0.11 4.18 -3.31
CA VAL A 40 0.78 4.87 -4.25
C VAL A 40 0.59 4.33 -5.67
N CYS A 41 0.54 3.00 -5.86
CA CYS A 41 0.38 2.36 -7.16
C CYS A 41 -0.87 2.85 -7.89
N ASN A 42 -1.98 3.07 -7.16
CA ASN A 42 -3.21 3.64 -7.73
C ASN A 42 -3.03 5.06 -8.31
N ILE A 43 -2.04 5.83 -7.84
CA ILE A 43 -1.78 7.20 -8.32
C ILE A 43 -0.79 7.21 -9.49
N ILE A 44 0.26 6.41 -9.40
CA ILE A 44 1.34 6.38 -10.41
C ILE A 44 1.17 5.26 -11.46
N LEU A 45 0.01 4.61 -11.47
CA LEU A 45 -0.39 3.56 -12.43
C LEU A 45 0.64 2.41 -12.50
N ILE A 46 1.19 2.02 -11.35
CA ILE A 46 2.04 0.81 -11.29
C ILE A 46 1.14 -0.42 -11.44
N PRO A 47 1.49 -1.36 -12.32
CA PRO A 47 0.74 -2.59 -12.50
C PRO A 47 0.69 -3.40 -11.18
N PRO A 48 -0.49 -3.91 -10.77
CA PRO A 48 -0.63 -4.65 -9.53
C PRO A 48 0.21 -5.94 -9.49
N GLU A 49 0.60 -6.48 -10.65
CA GLU A 49 1.44 -7.67 -10.76
C GLU A 49 2.85 -7.44 -10.17
N VAL A 50 3.31 -6.18 -10.14
CA VAL A 50 4.58 -5.81 -9.47
C VAL A 50 4.48 -5.98 -7.95
N MET A 51 3.25 -5.93 -7.41
CA MET A 51 2.97 -6.11 -5.98
C MET A 51 2.75 -7.58 -5.58
N ASP A 52 2.65 -8.51 -6.53
CA ASP A 52 2.41 -9.94 -6.26
C ASP A 52 3.35 -10.54 -5.21
N PRO A 53 4.68 -10.30 -5.25
CA PRO A 53 5.58 -10.82 -4.22
C PRO A 53 5.24 -10.33 -2.81
N LEU A 54 4.68 -9.13 -2.69
CA LEU A 54 4.28 -8.56 -1.40
C LEU A 54 2.95 -9.15 -0.93
N TYR A 55 2.02 -9.45 -1.85
CA TYR A 55 0.77 -10.14 -1.52
C TYR A 55 1.03 -11.58 -1.06
N ASP A 56 1.98 -12.26 -1.69
CA ASP A 56 2.38 -13.60 -1.29
C ASP A 56 2.90 -13.66 0.14
N LEU A 57 3.63 -12.63 0.59
CA LEU A 57 4.10 -12.51 1.98
C LEU A 57 2.97 -12.28 2.99
N LEU A 58 1.79 -11.82 2.54
CA LEU A 58 0.61 -11.64 3.38
C LEU A 58 -0.28 -12.88 3.42
N LYS A 59 -0.06 -13.86 2.54
CA LYS A 59 -0.76 -15.14 2.60
C LYS A 59 -0.31 -15.83 3.89
N GLY A 60 -1.20 -15.85 4.87
CA GLY A 60 -1.00 -16.66 6.07
C GLY A 60 -0.94 -18.14 5.70
N LYS A 61 -0.40 -18.97 6.59
CA LYS A 61 -0.57 -20.42 6.46
C LYS A 61 -2.07 -20.73 6.38
N HIS A 62 -2.47 -21.58 5.45
CA HIS A 62 -3.84 -22.05 5.42
C HIS A 62 -4.13 -22.76 6.76
N PRO A 63 -5.35 -22.64 7.34
CA PRO A 63 -5.70 -23.30 8.60
C PRO A 63 -5.51 -24.83 8.58
N TRP A 64 -5.33 -25.40 7.40
CA TRP A 64 -5.24 -26.82 7.10
C TRP A 64 -3.89 -27.22 6.48
N GLU A 65 -2.95 -26.27 6.34
CA GLU A 65 -1.58 -26.60 5.97
C GLU A 65 -0.83 -27.09 7.22
N PRO A 66 -0.17 -28.26 7.15
CA PRO A 66 0.54 -28.83 8.29
C PRO A 66 1.70 -27.95 8.82
#